data_AF-A0A441TH93-F1
#
_entry.id   AF-A0A441TH93-F1
#
_cell.length_a   1.000
_cell.length_b   1.000
_cell.length_c   1.000
_cell.angle_alpha   90.00
_cell.angle_beta   90.00
_cell.angle_gamma   90.00
#
_symmetry.space_group_name_H-M   'P 1'
#
loop_
_entity.id
_entity.type
_entity.pdbx_description
1 polymer ?
#
loop_
_entity_poly.entity_id
_entity_poly.type
_entity_poly.pdbx_seq_one_letter_code
_entity_poly.pdbx_strand_id
1 'polypeptide(L)' 'FESGARIDGQDGFAWAQRAVATLKAMDNVRVLSRTTAFGYYAQNFVGLVERVSDHLQNPGRELPRERLWQVRAKR' A
#
# COMPACT_ATOMS: atom_id res chain seq x y z
N PHE A 1 14.52 -6.42 -13.29
CA PHE A 1 13.16 -5.86 -13.47
C PHE A 1 12.61 -6.44 -14.74
N GLU A 2 11.44 -7.08 -14.69
CA GLU A 2 10.82 -7.65 -15.88
C GLU A 2 10.16 -6.53 -16.69
N SER A 3 10.71 -6.22 -17.86
CA SER A 3 10.33 -5.07 -18.70
C SER A 3 9.35 -5.43 -19.84
N GLY A 4 8.76 -6.63 -19.81
CA GLY A 4 7.92 -7.15 -20.89
C GLY A 4 6.59 -7.75 -20.45
N ALA A 5 6.26 -7.71 -19.16
CA ALA A 5 4.99 -8.23 -18.67
C ALA A 5 3.82 -7.46 -19.28
N ARG A 6 2.89 -8.17 -19.92
CA ARG A 6 1.65 -7.61 -20.47
C ARG A 6 0.47 -8.12 -19.67
N ILE A 7 -0.42 -7.21 -19.27
CA ILE A 7 -1.64 -7.52 -18.52
C ILE A 7 -2.80 -6.88 -19.28
N ASP A 8 -3.83 -7.67 -19.59
CA ASP A 8 -5.00 -7.23 -20.36
C ASP A 8 -4.62 -6.50 -21.67
N GLY A 9 -3.61 -7.02 -22.37
CA GLY A 9 -3.11 -6.44 -23.62
C GLY A 9 -2.29 -5.16 -23.46
N GLN A 10 -2.01 -4.69 -22.25
CA GLN A 10 -1.31 -3.43 -21.97
C GLN A 10 0.05 -3.68 -21.32
N ASP A 11 0.97 -2.72 -21.45
CA ASP A 11 2.22 -2.72 -20.70
C ASP A 11 1.94 -2.79 -19.19
N GLY A 12 2.69 -3.65 -18.48
CA GLY A 12 2.45 -3.94 -17.06
C GLY A 12 2.56 -2.72 -16.16
N PHE A 13 3.50 -1.81 -16.43
CA PHE A 13 3.63 -0.57 -15.65
C PHE A 13 2.44 0.34 -15.91
N ALA A 14 2.06 0.53 -17.18
CA ALA A 14 0.88 1.31 -17.53
C ALA A 14 -0.41 0.74 -16.92
N TRP A 15 -0.54 -0.59 -16.88
CA TRP A 15 -1.65 -1.29 -16.22
C TRP A 15 -1.68 -1.02 -14.71
N ALA A 16 -0.55 -1.15 -14.02
CA ALA A 16 -0.47 -0.93 -12.59
C ALA A 16 -0.83 0.53 -12.22
N GLN A 17 -0.35 1.52 -12.99
CA GLN A 17 -0.70 2.92 -12.78
C GLN A 17 -2.20 3.17 -12.89
N ARG A 18 -2.86 2.61 -13.92
CA ARG A 18 -4.32 2.71 -14.07
C ARG A 18 -5.05 2.03 -12.92
N ALA A 19 -4.67 0.82 -12.53
CA ALA A 19 -5.31 0.10 -11.43
C ALA A 19 -5.23 0.89 -10.11
N VAL A 20 -4.07 1.46 -9.78
CA VAL A 20 -3.91 2.32 -8.59
C VAL A 20 -4.76 3.59 -8.69
N ALA A 21 -4.86 4.22 -9.86
CA ALA A 21 -5.71 5.39 -10.06
C ALA A 21 -7.19 5.05 -9.82
N THR A 22 -7.68 3.93 -10.38
CA THR A 22 -9.05 3.46 -10.16
C THR A 22 -9.33 3.21 -8.68
N LEU A 23 -8.42 2.52 -7.96
CA LEU A 23 -8.59 2.25 -6.54
C LEU A 23 -8.60 3.52 -5.69
N LYS A 24 -7.76 4.51 -6.02
CA LYS A 24 -7.74 5.81 -5.32
C LYS A 24 -9.00 6.65 -5.54
N ALA A 25 -9.74 6.41 -6.61
CA ALA A 25 -10.97 7.12 -6.94
C ALA A 25 -12.22 6.55 -6.23
N MET A 26 -12.10 5.42 -5.54
CA MET A 26 -13.22 4.80 -4.83
C MET A 26 -13.32 5.31 -3.38
N ASP A 27 -14.46 5.88 -2.99
CA ASP A 27 -14.68 6.45 -1.65
C ASP A 27 -14.55 5.42 -0.50
N ASN A 28 -14.77 4.14 -0.80
CA ASN A 28 -14.70 3.03 0.15
C ASN A 28 -13.34 2.32 0.18
N VAL A 29 -12.33 2.83 -0.53
CA VAL A 29 -10.99 2.22 -0.62
C VAL A 29 -9.93 3.17 -0.07
N ARG A 30 -8.99 2.61 0.71
CA ARG A 30 -7.78 3.31 1.13
C ARG A 30 -6.55 2.60 0.60
N VAL A 31 -5.81 3.26 -0.27
CA VAL A 31 -4.52 2.76 -0.77
C VAL A 31 -3.40 3.18 0.19
N LEU A 32 -2.76 2.21 0.85
CA LEU A 32 -1.61 2.43 1.73
C LEU A 32 -0.32 2.04 1.01
N SER A 33 0.44 3.03 0.53
CA SER A 33 1.76 2.78 -0.08
C SER A 33 2.83 2.62 0.98
N ARG A 34 3.99 2.03 0.63
CA ARG A 34 5.13 1.81 1.53
C ARG A 34 4.73 1.12 2.86
N THR A 35 3.74 0.25 2.79
CA THR A 35 3.15 -0.43 3.94
C THR A 35 3.34 -1.92 3.81
N THR A 36 3.89 -2.55 4.84
CA THR A 36 4.12 -3.99 4.90
C THR A 36 3.09 -4.60 5.83
N ALA A 37 2.30 -5.56 5.33
CA ALA A 37 1.51 -6.45 6.17
C ALA A 37 2.45 -7.47 6.81
N PHE A 38 2.79 -7.29 8.08
CA PHE A 38 3.83 -8.10 8.75
C PHE A 38 3.26 -9.30 9.50
N GLY A 39 1.96 -9.32 9.78
CA GLY A 39 1.34 -10.41 10.53
C GLY A 39 -0.12 -10.59 10.20
N TYR A 40 -0.52 -11.86 10.05
CA TYR A 40 -1.91 -12.29 9.92
C TYR A 40 -2.26 -13.17 11.12
N TYR A 41 -3.30 -12.79 11.84
CA TYR A 41 -3.67 -13.38 13.12
C TYR A 41 -5.13 -13.85 13.11
N ALA A 42 -5.58 -14.37 14.26
CA ALA A 42 -6.93 -14.88 14.44
C ALA A 42 -8.01 -13.87 14.00
N GLN A 43 -9.08 -14.40 13.42
CA GLN A 43 -10.31 -13.67 13.08
C GLN A 43 -10.07 -12.51 12.10
N ASN A 44 -9.31 -12.77 11.03
CA ASN A 44 -8.97 -11.82 9.96
C ASN A 44 -8.31 -10.53 10.46
N PHE A 45 -7.52 -10.62 11.53
CA PHE A 45 -6.75 -9.49 12.03
C PHE A 45 -5.39 -9.41 11.34
N VAL A 46 -5.04 -8.25 10.81
CA VAL A 46 -3.80 -8.01 10.09
C VAL A 46 -3.07 -6.82 10.71
N GLY A 47 -1.83 -7.05 11.11
CA GLY A 47 -0.90 -5.99 11.54
C GLY A 47 -0.14 -5.45 10.33
N LEU A 48 -0.15 -4.13 10.15
CA LEU A 48 0.61 -3.46 9.09
C LEU A 48 1.54 -2.39 9.67
N VAL A 49 2.68 -2.18 9.03
CA VAL A 49 3.58 -1.06 9.32
C VAL A 49 3.75 -0.20 8.06
N GLU A 50 3.37 1.07 8.17
CA GLU A 50 3.55 2.08 7.12
C GLU A 50 4.84 2.87 7.39
N ARG A 51 5.75 2.94 6.41
CA ARG A 51 6.94 3.79 6.47
C ARG A 51 6.58 5.22 6.09
N VAL A 52 6.25 6.03 7.09
CA VAL A 52 5.78 7.41 6.91
C VAL A 52 6.94 8.33 6.52
N SER A 53 7.96 8.44 7.37
CA SER A 53 9.08 9.35 7.15
C SER A 53 10.45 8.65 7.14
N ASP A 54 10.49 7.37 7.53
CA ASP A 54 11.70 6.53 7.56
C ASP A 54 12.52 6.50 6.24
N HIS A 55 11.84 6.62 5.10
CA HIS A 55 12.47 6.55 3.78
C HIS A 55 12.93 7.93 3.24
N LEU A 56 12.72 9.01 3.99
CA LEU A 56 13.04 10.37 3.59
C LEU A 56 14.38 10.79 4.18
N GLN A 57 15.21 11.49 3.39
CA GLN A 57 16.51 11.98 3.85
C GLN A 57 16.39 13.07 4.92
N ASN A 58 15.44 14.01 4.76
CA ASN A 58 15.17 15.10 5.68
C ASN A 58 13.66 15.15 6.03
N PRO A 59 13.19 14.30 6.95
CA PRO A 59 11.77 14.26 7.31
C PRO A 59 11.37 15.51 8.11
N GLY A 60 10.12 15.95 7.96
CA GLY A 60 9.56 17.03 8.77
C GLY A 60 9.53 16.64 10.26
N ARG A 61 9.83 17.59 11.15
CA ARG A 61 10.01 17.33 12.60
C ARG A 61 8.79 16.70 13.29
N GLU A 62 7.60 16.97 12.77
CA GLU A 62 6.33 16.50 13.33
C GLU A 62 5.88 15.13 12.77
N LEU A 63 6.60 14.56 11.80
CA LEU A 63 6.19 13.31 11.17
C LEU A 63 6.74 12.10 11.95
N PRO A 64 5.90 11.11 12.30
CA PRO A 64 6.39 9.87 12.87
C PRO A 64 7.24 9.12 11.84
N ARG A 65 8.18 8.30 12.32
CA ARG A 65 9.02 7.44 11.49
C ARG A 65 8.18 6.40 10.73
N GLU A 66 7.33 5.70 11.48
CA GLU A 66 6.43 4.65 11.02
C GLU A 66 5.06 4.76 11.70
N ARG A 67 4.04 4.17 11.09
CA ARG A 67 2.69 4.05 11.66
C ARG A 67 2.26 2.59 11.72
N LEU A 68 1.84 2.15 12.90
CA LEU A 68 1.21 0.85 13.10
C LEU A 68 -0.27 0.94 12.72
N TRP A 69 -0.70 0.03 11.85
CA TRP A 69 -2.10 -0.18 11.52
C TRP A 69 -2.58 -1.52 12.06
N GLN A 70 -3.81 -1.50 12.54
CA GLN A 70 -4.53 -2.67 13.04
C GLN A 70 -5.81 -2.81 12.22
N VAL A 71 -5.81 -3.76 11.29
CA VAL A 71 -6.93 -3.95 10.35
C VAL A 71 -7.64 -5.25 10.66
N ARG A 72 -8.97 -5.23 10.71
CA ARG A 72 -9.78 -6.44 10.84
C ARG A 72 -10.81 -6.50 9.71
N ALA A 73 -10.72 -7.53 8.88
CA ALA A 73 -11.74 -7.76 7.86
C ALA A 73 -12.95 -8.47 8.47
N LYS A 74 -14.14 -8.10 8.00
CA LYS A 74 -15.37 -8.87 8.29
C LYS A 74 -15.31 -10.21 7.54
N ARG A 75 -16.03 -11.21 8.06
CA ARG A 75 -16.24 -12.49 7.36
C ARG A 75 -17.37 -12.34 6.35
#